data_AF-A0A0N4X378-F1
#
_entry.id   AF-A0A0N4X378-F1
#
_cell.length_a   1.000
_cell.length_b   1.000
_cell.length_c   1.000
_cell.angle_alpha   90.00
_cell.angle_beta   90.00
_cell.angle_gamma   90.00
#
_symmetry.space_group_name_H-M   'P 1'
#
loop_
_entity.id
_entity.type
_entity.pdbx_description
1 polymer ?
#
loop_
_entity_poly.entity_id
_entity_poly.type
_entity_poly.pdbx_seq_one_letter_code
_entity_poly.pdbx_strand_id
1 'polypeptide(L)'
;MDTDLRNRNGTETLNHEATKKHRHVKDPRSMVFKTKEFKTRESLLSVLFRETEMGVVYNIFAAIFVLFFLRALIDDIFTHGMPFHHFWLIAWNFKHFLPTMFVWSLMFFSTFVPYAAFKIWAHAPSKAVNMKSEIMTKMEGEMENSAMKAKKGRKETRKMKKNGASGRYTVCVSA
;
A
#
# COMPACT_ATOMS: atom_id res chain seq x y z
N MET A 1 63.57 -31.02 -34.65
CA MET A 1 62.54 -30.32 -35.41
C MET A 1 61.41 -30.03 -34.44
N ASP A 2 61.36 -28.76 -34.03
CA ASP A 2 60.18 -27.93 -33.79
C ASP A 2 59.14 -28.44 -32.78
N THR A 3 59.18 -27.88 -31.56
CA THR A 3 58.29 -26.83 -31.03
C THR A 3 56.94 -27.38 -30.58
N ASP A 4 56.62 -27.22 -29.29
CA ASP A 4 55.41 -26.51 -28.79
C ASP A 4 54.93 -27.00 -27.40
N LEU A 5 55.65 -26.66 -26.32
CA LEU A 5 55.19 -26.92 -24.94
C LEU A 5 55.35 -25.71 -23.99
N ARG A 6 55.32 -24.49 -24.52
CA ARG A 6 55.52 -23.27 -23.71
C ARG A 6 54.36 -22.29 -23.82
N ASN A 7 53.11 -22.75 -23.70
CA ASN A 7 52.00 -21.83 -23.49
C ASN A 7 50.76 -22.45 -22.82
N ARG A 8 50.83 -22.77 -21.51
CA ARG A 8 49.63 -23.05 -20.71
C ARG A 8 49.65 -22.50 -19.28
N ASN A 9 50.70 -21.77 -18.89
CA ASN A 9 50.87 -21.31 -17.50
C ASN A 9 50.67 -19.79 -17.34
N GLY A 10 50.07 -19.11 -18.34
CA GLY A 10 49.90 -17.66 -18.36
C GLY A 10 48.49 -17.14 -18.03
N THR A 11 47.53 -18.02 -17.73
CA THR A 11 46.11 -17.66 -17.65
C THR A 11 45.41 -17.99 -16.33
N GLU A 12 46.16 -18.42 -15.31
CA GLU A 12 45.61 -18.78 -14.00
C GLU A 12 45.91 -17.76 -12.88
N THR A 13 46.69 -16.71 -13.14
CA THR A 13 47.11 -15.74 -12.12
C THR A 13 46.35 -14.40 -12.13
N LEU A 14 45.34 -14.21 -12.99
CA LEU A 14 44.57 -12.95 -13.10
C LEU A 14 43.11 -13.01 -12.63
N ASN A 15 42.67 -14.12 -12.02
CA ASN A 15 41.29 -14.24 -11.52
C ASN A 15 41.17 -14.34 -9.99
N HIS A 16 42.30 -14.26 -9.26
CA HIS A 16 42.30 -14.44 -7.80
C HIS A 16 42.31 -13.12 -6.99
N GLU A 17 42.22 -11.95 -7.65
CA GLU A 17 42.27 -10.63 -7.00
C GLU A 17 41.08 -9.73 -7.39
N ALA A 18 39.85 -10.21 -7.23
CA ALA A 18 38.67 -9.33 -7.32
C ALA A 18 37.47 -9.74 -6.46
N THR A 19 37.63 -10.63 -5.49
CA THR A 19 36.61 -10.82 -4.45
C THR A 19 36.88 -9.85 -3.30
N LYS A 20 36.50 -8.57 -3.52
CA LYS A 20 36.31 -7.60 -2.44
C LYS A 20 35.30 -8.18 -1.45
N LYS A 21 35.80 -8.86 -0.42
CA LYS A 21 35.03 -9.32 0.72
C LYS A 21 34.68 -8.09 1.55
N HIS A 22 33.63 -7.37 1.15
CA HIS A 22 32.98 -6.39 2.01
C HIS A 22 32.54 -7.11 3.28
N ARG A 23 33.33 -6.97 4.35
CA ARG A 23 32.93 -7.32 5.71
C ARG A 23 31.75 -6.43 6.05
N HIS A 24 30.53 -6.95 5.86
CA HIS A 24 29.33 -6.36 6.39
C HIS A 24 29.42 -6.48 7.92
N VAL A 25 29.95 -5.44 8.57
CA VAL A 25 29.80 -5.24 10.00
C VAL A 25 28.30 -5.14 10.25
N LYS A 26 27.69 -6.26 10.67
CA LYS A 26 26.27 -6.31 11.00
C LYS A 26 26.10 -5.54 12.31
N ASP A 27 25.62 -4.32 12.22
CA ASP A 27 25.19 -3.57 13.39
C ASP A 27 24.14 -4.39 14.15
N PRO A 28 24.34 -4.67 15.45
CA PRO A 28 23.43 -5.50 16.24
C PRO A 28 22.07 -4.83 16.52
N ARG A 29 21.84 -3.61 16.02
CA ARG A 29 20.55 -2.90 16.08
C ARG A 29 19.74 -2.94 14.78
N SER A 30 20.28 -3.48 13.69
CA SER A 30 19.47 -3.68 12.47
C SER A 30 18.65 -4.97 12.62
N MET A 31 17.41 -4.83 13.10
CA MET A 31 16.41 -5.89 12.92
C MET A 31 16.10 -5.98 11.42
N VAL A 32 16.96 -6.68 10.68
CA VAL A 32 16.70 -7.05 9.30
C VAL A 32 15.57 -8.08 9.34
N PHE A 33 14.34 -7.62 9.17
CA PHE A 33 13.20 -8.50 8.97
C PHE A 33 13.52 -9.43 7.81
N LYS A 34 13.48 -10.74 8.05
CA LYS A 34 13.66 -11.74 7.00
C LYS A 34 12.47 -11.62 6.05
N THR A 35 12.64 -10.87 4.96
CA THR A 35 11.61 -10.68 3.95
C THR A 35 11.22 -12.04 3.39
N LYS A 36 9.93 -12.37 3.50
CA LYS A 36 9.37 -13.59 2.90
C LYS A 36 9.38 -13.41 1.39
N GLU A 37 10.32 -14.07 0.71
CA GLU A 37 10.34 -14.13 -0.74
C GLU A 37 9.26 -15.10 -1.22
N PHE A 38 8.18 -14.55 -1.80
CA PHE A 38 7.17 -15.35 -2.48
C PHE A 38 7.71 -15.74 -3.86
N LYS A 39 7.91 -17.04 -4.05
CA LYS A 39 8.22 -17.63 -5.36
C LYS A 39 6.97 -18.37 -5.82
N THR A 40 6.59 -18.18 -7.08
CA THR A 40 5.54 -18.99 -7.70
C THR A 40 6.02 -20.44 -7.71
N ARG A 41 5.41 -21.26 -6.88
CA ARG A 41 5.68 -22.69 -6.74
C ARG A 41 4.35 -23.41 -6.72
N GLU A 42 4.27 -24.49 -7.47
CA GLU A 42 3.13 -25.39 -7.43
C GLU A 42 2.94 -25.93 -6.00
N SER A 43 1.68 -26.13 -5.60
CA SER A 43 1.38 -26.73 -4.31
C SER A 43 2.01 -28.11 -4.25
N LEU A 44 2.70 -28.43 -3.15
CA LEU A 44 3.43 -29.70 -3.02
C LEU A 44 2.49 -30.89 -3.21
N LEU A 45 1.24 -30.79 -2.78
CA LEU A 45 0.21 -31.81 -3.03
C LEU A 45 -0.12 -31.96 -4.52
N SER A 46 -0.19 -30.87 -5.28
CA SER A 46 -0.40 -30.92 -6.73
C SER A 46 0.80 -31.49 -7.48
N VAL A 47 2.03 -31.16 -7.05
CA VAL A 47 3.26 -31.76 -7.60
C VAL A 47 3.33 -33.24 -7.24
N LEU A 48 3.03 -33.58 -6.00
CA LEU A 48 3.06 -34.96 -5.52
C LEU A 48 2.01 -35.80 -6.25
N PHE A 49 0.78 -35.32 -6.41
CA PHE A 49 -0.25 -36.02 -7.20
C PHE A 49 0.06 -36.13 -8.70
N ARG A 50 0.97 -35.31 -9.21
CA ARG A 50 1.42 -35.37 -10.61
C ARG A 50 2.59 -36.33 -10.80
N GLU A 51 3.51 -36.37 -9.85
CA GLU A 51 4.74 -37.19 -9.91
C GLU A 51 4.54 -38.59 -9.31
N THR A 52 3.51 -38.80 -8.49
CA THR A 52 3.11 -40.13 -7.96
C THR A 52 1.80 -40.57 -8.61
N GLU A 53 1.60 -41.88 -8.81
CA GLU A 53 0.37 -42.49 -9.35
C GLU A 53 -0.86 -42.38 -8.41
N MET A 54 -0.91 -41.36 -7.55
CA MET A 54 -2.00 -41.08 -6.61
C MET A 54 -3.33 -40.73 -7.29
N GLY A 55 -3.35 -40.57 -8.62
CA GLY A 55 -4.58 -40.51 -9.41
C GLY A 55 -5.47 -41.74 -9.19
N VAL A 56 -4.88 -42.91 -8.97
CA VAL A 56 -5.63 -44.13 -8.62
C VAL A 56 -6.31 -43.98 -7.26
N VAL A 57 -5.63 -43.42 -6.26
CA VAL A 57 -6.19 -43.18 -4.93
C VAL A 57 -7.34 -42.16 -4.99
N TYR A 58 -7.19 -41.09 -5.76
CA TYR A 58 -8.28 -40.12 -5.99
C TYR A 58 -9.50 -40.80 -6.64
N ASN A 59 -9.28 -41.59 -7.71
CA ASN A 59 -10.36 -42.27 -8.41
C ASN A 59 -11.04 -43.34 -7.54
N ILE A 60 -10.29 -44.09 -6.74
CA ILE A 60 -10.84 -45.06 -5.78
C ILE A 60 -11.65 -44.35 -4.70
N PHE A 61 -11.14 -43.24 -4.15
CA PHE A 61 -11.87 -42.46 -3.16
C PHE A 61 -13.17 -41.88 -3.74
N ALA A 62 -13.11 -41.34 -4.95
CA ALA A 62 -14.29 -40.87 -5.67
C ALA A 62 -15.28 -42.00 -5.96
N ALA A 63 -14.82 -43.17 -6.42
CA ALA A 63 -15.67 -44.33 -6.68
C ALA A 63 -16.34 -44.85 -5.41
N ILE A 64 -15.60 -44.97 -4.30
CA ILE A 64 -16.13 -45.36 -2.99
C ILE A 64 -17.15 -44.33 -2.51
N PHE A 65 -16.87 -43.04 -2.64
CA PHE A 65 -17.79 -41.97 -2.28
C PHE A 65 -19.09 -42.04 -3.07
N VAL A 66 -19.00 -42.21 -4.40
CA VAL A 66 -20.16 -42.36 -5.29
C VAL A 66 -20.94 -43.63 -4.96
N LEU A 67 -20.27 -44.77 -4.76
CA LEU A 67 -20.92 -46.02 -4.38
C LEU A 67 -21.67 -45.91 -3.05
N PHE A 68 -21.06 -45.30 -2.03
CA PHE A 68 -21.75 -45.06 -0.75
C PHE A 68 -22.90 -44.08 -0.89
N PHE A 69 -22.73 -43.02 -1.66
CA PHE A 69 -23.77 -42.05 -1.93
C PHE A 69 -24.96 -42.67 -2.66
N LEU A 70 -24.72 -43.46 -3.71
CA LEU A 70 -25.77 -44.19 -4.43
C LEU A 70 -26.47 -45.20 -3.53
N ARG A 71 -25.72 -45.92 -2.69
CA ARG A 71 -26.31 -46.87 -1.74
C ARG A 71 -27.25 -46.17 -0.76
N ALA A 72 -26.81 -45.05 -0.18
CA ALA A 72 -27.63 -44.25 0.72
C ALA A 72 -28.87 -43.70 0.01
N LEU A 73 -28.74 -43.21 -1.23
CA LEU A 73 -29.87 -42.73 -2.03
C LEU A 73 -30.87 -43.84 -2.36
N ILE A 74 -30.41 -45.03 -2.76
CA ILE A 74 -31.28 -46.17 -3.07
C ILE A 74 -32.04 -46.60 -1.81
N ASP A 75 -31.35 -46.72 -0.68
CA ASP A 75 -31.96 -47.09 0.61
C ASP A 75 -33.03 -46.08 1.05
N ASP A 76 -32.76 -44.79 0.88
CA ASP A 76 -33.71 -43.71 1.16
C ASP A 76 -34.94 -43.74 0.23
N ILE A 77 -34.75 -43.97 -1.07
CA ILE A 77 -35.84 -44.05 -2.06
C ILE A 77 -36.73 -45.27 -1.79
N PHE A 78 -36.13 -46.45 -1.56
CA PHE A 78 -36.89 -47.68 -1.33
C PHE A 78 -37.65 -47.68 0.00
N THR A 79 -37.06 -47.10 1.06
CA THR A 79 -37.65 -47.18 2.40
C THR A 79 -38.65 -46.06 2.65
N HIS A 80 -38.36 -44.83 2.22
CA HIS A 80 -39.14 -43.64 2.57
C HIS A 80 -39.83 -42.97 1.37
N GLY A 81 -39.56 -43.41 0.13
CA GLY A 81 -40.14 -42.86 -1.09
C GLY A 81 -39.63 -41.46 -1.47
N MET A 82 -38.77 -40.85 -0.65
CA MET A 82 -38.17 -39.54 -0.88
C MET A 82 -36.65 -39.64 -0.74
N PRO A 83 -35.87 -39.25 -1.78
CA PRO A 83 -34.40 -39.36 -1.78
C PRO A 83 -33.68 -38.44 -0.78
N PHE A 84 -34.43 -37.59 -0.05
CA PHE A 84 -33.88 -36.56 0.82
C PHE A 84 -34.15 -36.79 2.32
N HIS A 85 -34.62 -37.98 2.72
CA HIS A 85 -35.00 -38.19 4.12
C HIS A 85 -33.78 -38.19 5.07
N HIS A 86 -32.65 -38.82 4.70
CA HIS A 86 -31.42 -38.76 5.51
C HIS A 86 -30.70 -37.41 5.45
N PHE A 87 -31.03 -36.53 4.49
CA PHE A 87 -30.46 -35.18 4.46
C PHE A 87 -30.90 -34.31 5.63
N TRP A 88 -31.87 -34.76 6.44
CA TRP A 88 -32.24 -34.11 7.69
C TRP A 88 -31.04 -33.91 8.63
N LEU A 89 -30.08 -34.84 8.70
CA LEU A 89 -28.86 -34.68 9.52
C LEU A 89 -27.95 -33.54 9.02
N ILE A 90 -27.79 -33.44 7.70
CA ILE A 90 -27.06 -32.35 7.05
C ILE A 90 -27.81 -31.04 7.29
N ALA A 91 -29.12 -30.98 7.03
CA ALA A 91 -29.93 -29.80 7.25
C ALA A 91 -29.92 -29.34 8.71
N TRP A 92 -29.90 -30.29 9.64
CA TRP A 92 -29.78 -30.03 11.08
C TRP A 92 -28.40 -29.44 11.46
N ASN A 93 -27.31 -29.98 10.90
CA ASN A 93 -25.96 -29.40 11.09
C ASN A 93 -25.83 -28.01 10.45
N PHE A 94 -26.44 -27.81 9.29
CA PHE A 94 -26.40 -26.55 8.55
C PHE A 94 -27.53 -25.58 8.92
N LYS A 95 -28.24 -25.80 10.03
CA LYS A 95 -29.35 -24.92 10.45
C LYS A 95 -28.95 -23.45 10.60
N HIS A 96 -27.68 -23.19 10.93
CA HIS A 96 -27.12 -21.84 11.07
C HIS A 96 -26.21 -21.44 9.91
N PHE A 97 -26.30 -22.08 8.75
CA PHE A 97 -25.46 -21.76 7.60
C PHE A 97 -25.62 -20.30 7.12
N LEU A 98 -26.86 -19.81 7.01
CA LEU A 98 -27.10 -18.41 6.61
C LEU A 98 -26.53 -17.41 7.63
N PRO A 99 -26.79 -17.54 8.95
CA PRO A 99 -26.12 -16.74 9.96
C PRO A 99 -24.59 -16.79 9.87
N THR A 100 -24.01 -17.97 9.68
CA THR A 100 -22.55 -18.14 9.56
C THR A 100 -22.01 -17.43 8.33
N MET A 101 -22.67 -17.54 7.17
CA MET A 101 -22.30 -16.82 5.95
C MET A 101 -22.42 -15.31 6.11
N PHE A 102 -23.43 -14.83 6.84
CA PHE A 102 -23.59 -13.42 7.16
C PHE A 102 -22.44 -12.91 8.05
N VAL A 103 -22.11 -13.63 9.13
CA VAL A 103 -20.98 -13.30 10.01
C VAL A 103 -19.65 -13.34 9.25
N TRP A 104 -19.45 -14.34 8.39
CA TRP A 104 -18.25 -14.45 7.57
C TRP A 104 -18.11 -13.27 6.59
N SER A 105 -19.22 -12.86 5.97
CA SER A 105 -19.27 -11.68 5.12
C SER A 105 -18.96 -10.40 5.90
N LEU A 106 -19.56 -10.24 7.10
CA LEU A 106 -19.25 -9.11 7.98
C LEU A 106 -17.78 -9.08 8.40
N MET A 107 -17.20 -10.22 8.73
CA MET A 107 -15.78 -10.35 9.04
C MET A 107 -14.92 -9.93 7.84
N PHE A 108 -15.29 -10.35 6.62
CA PHE A 108 -14.62 -9.94 5.39
C PHE A 108 -14.66 -8.41 5.20
N PHE A 109 -15.83 -7.79 5.33
CA PHE A 109 -15.96 -6.33 5.28
C PHE A 109 -15.18 -5.63 6.40
N SER A 110 -15.14 -6.22 7.60
CA SER A 110 -14.36 -5.68 8.71
C SER A 110 -12.86 -5.64 8.41
N THR A 111 -12.32 -6.55 7.58
CA THR A 111 -10.92 -6.48 7.14
C THR A 111 -10.66 -5.37 6.12
N PHE A 112 -11.70 -4.85 5.47
CA PHE A 112 -11.59 -3.72 4.55
C PHE A 112 -11.46 -2.38 5.29
N VAL A 113 -12.02 -2.28 6.50
CA VAL A 113 -11.93 -1.10 7.36
C VAL A 113 -10.49 -0.68 7.67
N PRO A 114 -9.57 -1.57 8.14
CA PRO A 114 -8.19 -1.18 8.37
C PRO A 114 -7.49 -0.79 7.06
N TYR A 115 -7.80 -1.41 5.93
CA TYR A 115 -7.24 -0.99 4.64
C TYR A 115 -7.65 0.44 4.28
N ALA A 116 -8.92 0.80 4.45
CA ALA A 116 -9.40 2.16 4.25
C ALA A 116 -8.75 3.15 5.24
N ALA A 117 -8.67 2.77 6.53
CA ALA A 117 -8.02 3.58 7.56
C ALA A 117 -6.53 3.82 7.26
N PHE A 118 -5.79 2.79 6.85
CA PHE A 118 -4.40 2.91 6.41
C PHE A 118 -4.27 3.78 5.15
N LYS A 119 -5.21 3.68 4.20
CA LYS A 119 -5.21 4.56 3.03
C LYS A 119 -5.45 6.02 3.40
N ILE A 120 -6.40 6.29 4.30
CA ILE A 120 -6.68 7.63 4.81
C ILE A 120 -5.48 8.16 5.58
N TRP A 121 -4.81 7.33 6.38
CA TRP A 121 -3.60 7.70 7.11
C TRP A 121 -2.39 7.94 6.19
N ALA A 122 -2.24 7.16 5.11
CA ALA A 122 -1.20 7.39 4.11
C ALA A 122 -1.45 8.65 3.27
N HIS A 123 -2.73 8.98 3.02
CA HIS A 123 -3.13 10.25 2.40
C HIS A 123 -3.22 11.40 3.40
N ALA A 124 -3.15 11.12 4.71
CA ALA A 124 -3.08 12.12 5.77
C ALA A 124 -1.73 12.81 5.59
N PRO A 125 -1.74 13.98 4.96
CA PRO A 125 -0.51 14.63 4.60
C PRO A 125 0.05 15.29 5.86
N SER A 126 1.35 15.51 5.84
CA SER A 126 2.02 16.65 6.47
C SER A 126 1.41 18.03 6.08
N LYS A 127 0.11 18.13 5.74
CA LYS A 127 -0.64 19.36 5.40
C LYS A 127 -0.74 20.33 6.57
N ALA A 128 -0.38 19.94 7.79
CA ALA A 128 -0.17 20.87 8.88
C ALA A 128 0.99 21.86 8.60
N VAL A 129 1.93 21.49 7.72
CA VAL A 129 3.10 22.33 7.40
C VAL A 129 2.81 23.35 6.30
N ASN A 130 1.88 23.06 5.36
CA ASN A 130 1.61 23.96 4.23
C ASN A 130 0.53 25.02 4.53
N MET A 131 -0.45 24.72 5.38
CA MET A 131 -1.49 25.71 5.71
C MET A 131 -0.94 26.87 6.54
N LYS A 132 0.09 26.61 7.37
CA LYS A 132 0.73 27.64 8.21
C LYS A 132 1.64 28.57 7.38
N SER A 133 2.37 28.05 6.40
CA SER A 133 3.22 28.86 5.52
C SER A 133 2.40 29.74 4.57
N GLU A 134 1.26 29.25 4.06
CA GLU A 134 0.36 30.03 3.22
C GLU A 134 -0.33 31.17 4.01
N ILE A 135 -0.72 30.95 5.27
CA ILE A 135 -1.29 32.01 6.11
C ILE A 135 -0.23 33.04 6.50
N MET A 136 0.99 32.59 6.83
CA MET A 136 2.08 33.47 7.23
C MET A 136 2.55 34.36 6.07
N THR A 137 2.70 33.81 4.87
CA THR A 137 3.04 34.61 3.66
C THR A 137 1.94 35.58 3.27
N LYS A 138 0.67 35.21 3.45
CA LYS A 138 -0.46 36.12 3.20
C LYS A 138 -0.52 37.28 4.19
N MET A 139 -0.27 37.03 5.48
CA MET A 139 -0.21 38.11 6.48
C MET A 139 1.00 39.03 6.30
N GLU A 140 2.15 38.48 5.87
CA GLU A 140 3.35 39.28 5.58
C GLU A 140 3.12 40.22 4.38
N GLY A 141 2.47 39.72 3.31
CA GLY A 141 2.08 40.55 2.17
C GLY A 141 1.08 41.66 2.49
N GLU A 142 0.12 41.44 3.40
CA GLU A 142 -0.84 42.48 3.82
C GLU A 142 -0.19 43.59 4.66
N MET A 143 0.80 43.25 5.50
CA MET A 143 1.56 44.24 6.27
C MET A 143 2.42 45.14 5.36
N GLU A 144 3.10 44.57 4.36
CA GLU A 144 3.90 45.36 3.42
C GLU A 144 3.04 46.32 2.59
N ASN A 145 1.87 45.86 2.13
CA ASN A 145 0.96 46.68 1.33
C ASN A 145 0.36 47.84 2.15
N SER A 146 0.06 47.58 3.43
CA SER A 146 -0.39 48.61 4.37
C SER A 146 0.70 49.65 4.68
N ALA A 147 1.96 49.21 4.83
CA ALA A 147 3.11 50.09 5.04
C ALA A 147 3.40 50.98 3.81
N MET A 148 3.24 50.46 2.60
CA MET A 148 3.35 51.23 1.35
C MET A 148 2.27 52.31 1.25
N LYS A 149 1.03 51.98 1.62
CA LYS A 149 -0.10 52.95 1.61
C LYS A 149 0.11 54.09 2.60
N ALA A 150 0.61 53.79 3.80
CA ALA A 150 0.97 54.79 4.81
C ALA A 150 2.11 55.71 4.36
N LYS A 151 3.14 55.16 3.69
CA LYS A 151 4.23 55.96 3.11
C LYS A 151 3.73 56.87 1.97
N LYS A 152 2.77 56.41 1.15
CA LYS A 152 2.18 57.21 0.07
C LYS A 152 1.38 58.39 0.61
N GLY A 153 0.51 58.17 1.60
CA GLY A 153 -0.24 59.25 2.27
C GLY A 153 0.65 60.27 2.99
N ARG A 154 1.78 59.82 3.58
CA ARG A 154 2.78 60.71 4.20
C ARG A 154 3.53 61.57 3.18
N LYS A 155 3.72 61.08 1.95
CA LYS A 155 4.35 61.86 0.87
C LYS A 155 3.39 62.91 0.29
N GLU A 156 2.11 62.59 0.16
CA GLU A 156 1.07 63.54 -0.28
C GLU A 156 0.86 64.70 0.70
N THR A 157 0.78 64.39 2.00
CA THR A 157 0.65 65.40 3.06
C THR A 157 1.89 66.32 3.15
N ARG A 158 3.09 65.80 2.89
CA ARG A 158 4.31 66.63 2.75
C ARG A 158 4.30 67.49 1.47
N LYS A 159 3.70 67.03 0.37
CA LYS A 159 3.58 67.79 -0.88
C LYS A 159 2.62 68.98 -0.71
N MET A 160 1.49 68.80 -0.03
CA MET A 160 0.57 69.90 0.27
C MET A 160 1.16 70.95 1.22
N LYS A 161 1.97 70.53 2.20
CA LYS A 161 2.65 71.48 3.11
C LYS A 161 3.76 72.30 2.43
N LYS A 162 4.38 71.79 1.35
CA LYS A 162 5.34 72.57 0.54
C LYS A 162 4.65 73.58 -0.39
N ASN A 163 3.47 73.26 -0.92
CA ASN A 163 2.75 74.17 -1.81
C ASN A 163 1.94 75.25 -1.06
N GLY A 164 1.63 75.05 0.23
CA GLY A 164 0.97 76.05 1.08
C GLY A 164 1.88 77.09 1.73
N ALA A 165 3.21 76.99 1.57
CA ALA A 165 4.18 77.93 2.13
C ALA A 165 4.72 78.96 1.10
N SER A 166 4.25 78.92 -0.15
CA SER A 166 4.57 79.90 -1.20
C SER A 166 3.26 80.52 -1.68
N GLY A 167 2.70 81.45 -0.88
CA GLY A 167 1.36 81.98 -1.15
C GLY A 167 0.80 82.86 -0.04
N ARG A 168 1.58 83.87 0.35
CA ARG A 168 1.24 85.04 1.18
C ARG A 168 2.54 85.82 1.16
N TYR A 169 2.70 86.94 0.47
CA TYR A 169 2.09 88.25 0.73
C TYR A 169 2.22 89.12 -0.53
N THR A 170 1.10 89.61 -1.06
CA THR A 170 0.94 90.92 -1.71
C THR A 170 -0.55 91.12 -1.97
N VAL A 171 -1.21 91.85 -1.06
CA VAL A 171 -2.52 92.45 -1.33
C VAL A 171 -2.33 93.97 -1.20
N CYS A 172 -2.77 94.64 -2.26
CA CYS A 172 -2.83 96.07 -2.48
C CYS A 172 -3.56 96.83 -1.37
N VAL A 173 -3.12 98.06 -1.11
CA VAL A 173 -4.03 99.20 -0.90
C VAL A 173 -3.42 100.41 -1.62
N SER A 174 -4.20 101.02 -2.50
CA SER A 174 -3.94 102.23 -3.26
C SER A 174 -5.10 103.20 -2.98
N ALA A 175 -4.75 104.49 -2.90
CA ALA A 175 -5.59 105.70 -2.97
C ALA A 175 -6.70 105.90 -1.92
#